data_AF-A0A2V7PXI2-F1
#
_entry.id   AF-A0A2V7PXI2-F1
#
_cell.length_a   1.000
_cell.length_b   1.000
_cell.length_c   1.000
_cell.angle_alpha   90.00
_cell.angle_beta   90.00
_cell.angle_gamma   90.00
#
_symmetry.space_group_name_H-M   'P 1'
#
loop_
_entity.id
_entity.type
_entity.pdbx_description
1 polymer ?
#
loop_
_entity_poly.entity_id
_entity_poly.type
_entity_poly.pdbx_seq_one_letter_code
_entity_poly.pdbx_strand_id
1 'polypeptide(L)'
;TARNPAKLRQLGREHARLDQIRQTHERLDRLEGELAQAREVLQDRDPELSQLARADVERLRPEIERLERRLADLLTPADPLDDRDAIVEIRAGTGGDEAALFAAALFRMYTRFCERRGWKVEVVSLSEGNLGGLKEAIFAARGP
;
A
#
# COMPACT_ATOMS: atom_id res chain seq x y z
N THR A 1 8.72 -30.89 -4.06
CA THR A 1 8.44 -29.54 -3.51
C THR A 1 6.99 -29.06 -3.71
N ALA A 2 6.16 -29.75 -4.51
CA ALA A 2 4.75 -29.37 -4.77
C ALA A 2 3.70 -29.99 -3.81
N ARG A 3 3.88 -29.91 -2.47
CA ARG A 3 2.97 -30.57 -1.49
C ARG A 3 2.13 -29.63 -0.62
N ASN A 4 2.25 -28.30 -0.75
CA ASN A 4 1.40 -27.36 0.01
C ASN A 4 1.15 -26.04 -0.77
N PRO A 5 -0.02 -25.89 -1.42
CA PRO A 5 -0.38 -24.69 -2.19
C PRO A 5 -0.41 -23.39 -1.37
N ALA A 6 -0.78 -23.46 -0.08
CA ALA A 6 -0.81 -22.29 0.79
C ALA A 6 0.61 -21.79 1.11
N LYS A 7 1.54 -22.72 1.36
CA LYS A 7 2.95 -22.39 1.59
C LYS A 7 3.63 -21.83 0.35
N LEU A 8 3.27 -22.31 -0.85
CA LEU A 8 3.74 -21.76 -2.11
C LEU A 8 3.26 -20.32 -2.34
N ARG A 9 2.00 -20.02 -2.03
CA ARG A 9 1.48 -18.64 -2.11
C ARG A 9 2.20 -17.70 -1.15
N GLN A 10 2.42 -18.14 0.09
CA GLN A 10 3.14 -17.36 1.10
C GLN A 10 4.57 -17.04 0.64
N LEU A 11 5.33 -18.06 0.18
CA LEU A 11 6.69 -17.88 -0.34
C LEU A 11 6.72 -16.98 -1.58
N GLY A 12 5.74 -17.09 -2.47
CA GLY A 12 5.63 -16.23 -3.64
C GLY A 12 5.43 -14.76 -3.27
N ARG A 13 4.59 -14.47 -2.27
CA ARG A 13 4.37 -13.11 -1.74
C ARG A 13 5.64 -12.55 -1.08
N GLU A 14 6.30 -13.36 -0.25
CA GLU A 14 7.55 -12.98 0.41
C GLU A 14 8.66 -12.69 -0.59
N HIS A 15 8.81 -13.55 -1.61
CA HIS A 15 9.78 -13.33 -2.69
C HIS A 15 9.49 -12.03 -3.45
N ALA A 16 8.23 -11.76 -3.81
CA ALA A 16 7.86 -10.53 -4.52
C ALA A 16 8.18 -9.28 -3.68
N ARG A 17 7.92 -9.32 -2.38
CA ARG A 17 8.27 -8.23 -1.45
C ARG A 17 9.78 -8.00 -1.37
N LEU A 18 10.56 -9.07 -1.18
CA LEU A 18 12.02 -8.98 -1.11
C LEU A 18 12.62 -8.47 -2.42
N ASP A 19 12.08 -8.87 -3.57
CA ASP A 19 12.56 -8.42 -4.86
C ASP A 19 12.29 -6.92 -5.09
N GLN A 20 11.15 -6.40 -4.62
CA GLN A 20 10.87 -4.95 -4.65
C GLN A 20 11.84 -4.14 -3.78
N ILE A 21 12.18 -4.65 -2.59
CA ILE A 21 13.18 -4.04 -1.70
C ILE A 21 14.54 -4.02 -2.41
N ARG A 22 14.98 -5.16 -2.93
CA ARG A 22 16.26 -5.31 -3.64
C ARG A 22 16.37 -4.33 -4.81
N GLN A 23 15.37 -4.30 -5.69
CA GLN A 23 15.38 -3.42 -6.87
C GLN A 23 15.40 -1.93 -6.48
N THR A 24 14.68 -1.55 -5.42
CA THR A 24 14.66 -0.16 -4.94
C THR A 24 16.01 0.25 -4.38
N HIS A 25 16.64 -0.62 -3.59
CA HIS A 25 17.97 -0.41 -3.03
C HIS A 25 19.05 -0.35 -4.12
N GLU A 26 19.08 -1.31 -5.06
CA GLU A 26 20.05 -1.30 -6.17
C GLU A 26 19.96 -0.03 -7.02
N ARG A 27 18.75 0.53 -7.16
CA ARG A 27 18.56 1.81 -7.86
C ARG A 27 19.06 2.98 -7.03
N LEU A 28 18.78 2.99 -5.72
CA LEU A 28 19.23 4.02 -4.79
C LEU A 28 20.77 4.09 -4.78
N ASP A 29 21.45 2.97 -4.54
CA ASP A 29 22.91 2.88 -4.48
C ASP A 29 23.57 3.40 -5.76
N ARG A 30 22.98 3.08 -6.92
CA ARG A 30 23.47 3.56 -8.21
C ARG A 30 23.38 5.08 -8.30
N LEU A 31 22.24 5.66 -7.94
CA LEU A 31 22.05 7.12 -8.00
C LEU A 31 22.93 7.84 -6.98
N GLU A 32 23.14 7.28 -5.80
CA GLU A 32 24.08 7.81 -4.81
C GLU A 32 25.52 7.80 -5.35
N GLY A 33 25.93 6.75 -6.05
CA GLY A 33 27.19 6.68 -6.76
C GLY A 33 27.31 7.73 -7.87
N GLU A 34 26.29 7.89 -8.70
CA GLU A 34 26.22 8.95 -9.72
C GLU A 34 26.30 10.35 -9.09
N LEU A 35 25.64 10.57 -7.95
CA LEU A 35 25.65 11.84 -7.23
C LEU A 35 27.04 12.14 -6.64
N ALA A 36 27.71 11.12 -6.09
CA ALA A 36 29.06 11.26 -5.58
C ALA A 36 30.03 11.67 -6.71
N GLN A 37 29.96 11.01 -7.86
CA GLN A 37 30.76 11.35 -9.04
C GLN A 37 30.46 12.78 -9.53
N ALA A 38 29.19 13.17 -9.62
CA ALA A 38 28.82 14.53 -10.03
C ALA A 38 29.35 15.60 -9.04
N ARG A 39 29.38 15.30 -7.74
CA ARG A 39 29.97 16.19 -6.72
C ARG A 39 31.49 16.31 -6.83
N GLU A 40 32.18 15.27 -7.28
CA GLU A 40 33.61 15.34 -7.58
C GLU A 40 33.88 16.21 -8.81
N VAL A 41 33.13 16.01 -9.90
CA VAL A 41 33.26 16.81 -11.14
C VAL A 41 32.94 18.30 -10.89
N LEU A 42 32.07 18.61 -9.94
CA LEU A 42 31.78 19.98 -9.51
C LEU A 42 32.99 20.75 -8.97
N GLN A 43 34.07 20.06 -8.58
CA GLN A 43 35.32 20.68 -8.12
C GLN A 43 36.31 20.95 -9.27
N ASP A 44 35.96 20.56 -10.50
CA ASP A 44 36.80 20.81 -11.67
C ASP A 44 36.86 22.30 -12.01
N ARG A 45 37.96 22.73 -12.62
CA ARG A 45 38.19 24.13 -13.03
C ARG A 45 37.51 24.46 -14.35
N ASP A 46 37.10 23.45 -15.13
CA ASP A 46 36.34 23.63 -16.35
C ASP A 46 34.89 24.09 -16.06
N PRO A 47 34.48 25.30 -16.48
CA PRO A 47 33.14 25.81 -16.25
C PRO A 47 32.03 25.00 -16.93
N GLU A 48 32.28 24.41 -18.10
CA GLU A 48 31.27 23.60 -18.81
C GLU A 48 31.00 22.29 -18.06
N LEU A 49 32.07 21.60 -17.63
CA LEU A 49 31.95 20.37 -16.83
C LEU A 49 31.27 20.65 -15.48
N SER A 50 31.64 21.75 -14.82
CA SER A 50 30.99 22.20 -13.59
C SER A 50 29.50 22.48 -13.79
N GLN A 51 29.11 23.09 -14.91
CA GLN A 51 27.70 23.40 -15.18
C GLN A 51 26.86 22.13 -15.42
N LEU A 52 27.41 21.17 -16.17
CA LEU A 52 26.78 19.86 -16.38
C LEU A 52 26.60 19.11 -15.06
N ALA A 53 27.64 19.08 -14.23
CA ALA A 53 27.61 18.41 -12.93
C ALA A 53 26.58 19.04 -11.96
N ARG A 54 26.39 20.37 -11.99
CA ARG A 54 25.31 21.04 -11.23
C ARG A 54 23.93 20.53 -11.65
N ALA A 55 23.68 20.43 -12.95
CA ALA A 55 22.40 19.96 -13.46
C ALA A 55 22.13 18.51 -13.03
N ASP A 56 23.16 17.66 -13.02
CA ASP A 56 23.05 16.29 -12.53
C ASP A 56 22.77 16.23 -11.02
N VAL A 57 23.45 17.03 -10.20
CA VAL A 57 23.17 17.08 -8.76
C VAL A 57 21.72 17.51 -8.47
N GLU A 58 21.23 18.55 -9.16
CA GLU A 58 19.85 19.04 -9.03
C GLU A 58 18.82 17.98 -9.46
N ARG A 59 19.15 17.15 -10.46
CA ARG A 59 18.30 16.04 -10.91
C ARG A 59 18.34 14.83 -9.97
N LEU A 60 19.53 14.47 -9.47
CA LEU A 60 19.76 13.23 -8.72
C LEU A 60 19.26 13.31 -7.28
N ARG A 61 19.45 14.45 -6.59
CA ARG A 61 19.02 14.63 -5.20
C ARG A 61 17.53 14.31 -4.95
N PRO A 62 16.57 14.90 -5.68
CA PRO A 62 15.15 14.62 -5.43
C PRO A 62 14.77 13.17 -5.74
N GLU A 63 15.42 12.53 -6.71
CA GLU A 63 15.20 11.11 -7.02
C GLU A 63 15.73 10.19 -5.92
N ILE A 64 16.91 10.48 -5.36
CA ILE A 64 17.47 9.77 -4.21
C ILE A 64 16.53 9.90 -3.02
N GLU A 65 16.11 11.11 -2.65
CA GLU A 65 15.18 11.33 -1.53
C GLU A 65 13.84 10.59 -1.72
N ARG A 66 13.35 10.50 -2.97
CA ARG A 66 12.15 9.74 -3.30
C ARG A 66 12.35 8.24 -3.11
N LEU A 67 13.51 7.71 -3.51
CA LEU A 67 13.85 6.29 -3.35
C LEU A 67 14.12 5.92 -1.89
N GLU A 68 14.76 6.79 -1.12
CA GLU A 68 14.96 6.61 0.33
C GLU A 68 13.63 6.47 1.06
N ARG A 69 12.67 7.38 0.80
CA ARG A 69 11.32 7.29 1.38
C ARG A 69 10.62 5.99 0.99
N ARG A 70 10.67 5.64 -0.29
CA ARG A 70 10.08 4.39 -0.78
C ARG A 70 10.73 3.16 -0.14
N LEU A 71 12.05 3.16 0.03
CA LEU A 71 12.75 2.05 0.66
C LEU A 71 12.39 1.94 2.15
N ALA A 72 12.27 3.06 2.86
CA ALA A 72 11.81 3.09 4.25
C ALA A 72 10.39 2.52 4.39
N ASP A 73 9.47 2.89 3.48
CA ASP A 73 8.12 2.32 3.43
C ASP A 73 8.15 0.79 3.22
N LEU A 74 8.99 0.30 2.31
CA LEU A 74 9.12 -1.14 2.01
C LEU A 74 9.76 -1.95 3.14
N LEU A 75 10.72 -1.35 3.85
CA LEU A 75 11.43 -1.96 4.99
C LEU A 75 10.60 -1.94 6.28
N THR A 76 9.56 -1.10 6.33
CA THR A 76 8.60 -1.14 7.42
C THR A 76 7.99 -2.54 7.48
N PRO A 77 8.01 -3.22 8.63
CA PRO A 77 7.42 -4.54 8.75
C PRO A 77 5.94 -4.46 8.37
N ALA A 78 5.56 -5.11 7.26
CA ALA A 78 4.16 -5.29 6.91
C ALA A 78 3.42 -5.99 8.07
N ASP A 79 2.19 -5.59 8.34
CA ASP A 79 1.35 -6.28 9.30
C ASP A 79 1.16 -7.72 8.78
N PRO A 80 1.36 -8.77 9.60
CA PRO A 80 1.09 -10.16 9.21
C PRO A 80 -0.35 -10.42 8.74
N LEU A 81 -1.25 -9.45 8.91
CA LEU A 81 -2.64 -9.44 8.47
C LEU A 81 -2.89 -8.59 7.21
N ASP A 82 -1.95 -7.76 6.75
CA ASP A 82 -2.16 -6.82 5.61
C ASP A 82 -2.61 -7.53 4.33
N ASP A 83 -2.11 -8.75 4.09
CA ASP A 83 -2.40 -9.55 2.90
C ASP A 83 -3.57 -10.54 3.07
N ARG A 84 -4.42 -10.33 4.09
CA ARG A 84 -5.55 -11.22 4.40
C ARG A 84 -6.89 -10.57 4.08
N ASP A 85 -7.86 -11.41 3.72
CA ASP A 85 -9.26 -11.00 3.63
C ASP A 85 -9.72 -10.42 4.97
N ALA A 86 -10.56 -9.39 4.91
CA ALA A 86 -11.09 -8.72 6.11
C ALA A 86 -12.56 -9.10 6.33
N ILE A 87 -12.94 -9.33 7.59
CA ILE A 87 -14.34 -9.35 8.01
C ILE A 87 -14.68 -7.95 8.53
N VAL A 88 -15.72 -7.35 7.96
CA VAL A 88 -16.23 -6.05 8.37
C VAL A 88 -17.57 -6.27 9.04
N GLU A 89 -17.68 -5.78 10.27
CA GLU A 89 -18.88 -5.83 11.09
C GLU A 89 -19.35 -4.42 11.42
N ILE A 90 -20.56 -4.09 10.98
CA ILE A 90 -21.21 -2.80 11.20
C ILE A 90 -22.41 -3.05 12.10
N ARG A 91 -22.41 -2.43 13.29
CA ARG A 91 -23.49 -2.54 14.27
C ARG A 91 -24.11 -1.18 14.55
N ALA A 92 -25.44 -1.12 14.59
CA ALA A 92 -26.16 0.06 15.05
C ALA A 92 -25.87 0.29 16.53
N GLY A 93 -25.41 1.51 16.85
CA GLY A 93 -25.14 1.93 18.22
C GLY A 93 -26.38 2.50 18.92
N THR A 94 -26.18 3.54 19.72
CA THR A 94 -27.28 4.29 20.33
C THR A 94 -28.02 5.14 19.29
N GLY A 95 -29.31 5.37 19.51
CA GLY A 95 -30.15 6.15 18.58
C GLY A 95 -31.08 5.31 17.70
N GLY A 96 -31.45 4.10 18.12
CA GLY A 96 -32.59 3.35 17.57
C GLY A 96 -32.60 3.23 16.04
N ASP A 97 -33.67 3.72 15.43
CA ASP A 97 -33.90 3.60 13.99
C ASP A 97 -32.95 4.47 13.16
N GLU A 98 -32.55 5.65 13.66
CA GLU A 98 -31.54 6.50 12.99
C GLU A 98 -30.17 5.80 12.93
N ALA A 99 -29.80 5.11 14.01
CA ALA A 99 -28.57 4.31 14.04
C ALA A 99 -28.61 3.15 13.05
N ALA A 100 -29.77 2.49 12.90
CA ALA A 100 -29.96 1.42 11.94
C ALA A 100 -29.88 1.93 10.48
N LEU A 101 -30.46 3.10 10.19
CA LEU A 101 -30.35 3.73 8.87
C LEU A 101 -28.90 4.12 8.55
N PHE A 102 -28.16 4.61 9.54
CA PHE A 102 -26.74 4.95 9.36
C PHE A 102 -25.87 3.72 9.14
N ALA A 103 -26.07 2.64 9.90
CA ALA A 103 -25.39 1.36 9.66
C ALA A 103 -25.65 0.83 8.24
N ALA A 104 -26.88 0.94 7.74
CA ALA A 104 -27.19 0.61 6.35
C ALA A 104 -26.47 1.52 5.33
N ALA A 105 -26.32 2.81 5.63
CA ALA A 105 -25.55 3.73 4.80
C ALA A 105 -24.06 3.37 4.76
N LEU A 106 -23.46 3.02 5.91
CA LEU A 106 -22.08 2.55 5.98
C LEU A 106 -21.88 1.25 5.21
N PHE A 107 -22.79 0.28 5.36
CA PHE A 107 -22.74 -0.97 4.60
C PHE A 107 -22.72 -0.70 3.09
N ARG A 108 -23.63 0.15 2.59
CA ARG A 108 -23.64 0.55 1.16
C ARG A 108 -22.37 1.31 0.75
N MET A 109 -21.83 2.15 1.63
CA MET A 109 -20.62 2.93 1.36
C MET A 109 -19.40 2.01 1.20
N TYR A 110 -19.20 1.08 2.14
CA TYR A 110 -18.05 0.19 2.14
C TYR A 110 -18.15 -0.88 1.05
N THR A 111 -19.33 -1.44 0.80
CA THR A 111 -19.53 -2.37 -0.34
C THR A 111 -19.16 -1.70 -1.67
N ARG A 112 -19.65 -0.48 -1.92
CA ARG A 112 -19.27 0.30 -3.10
C ARG A 112 -17.79 0.66 -3.15
N PHE A 113 -17.16 0.92 -1.99
CA PHE A 113 -15.71 1.15 -1.94
C PHE A 113 -14.93 -0.09 -2.37
N CYS A 114 -15.31 -1.26 -1.86
CA CYS A 114 -14.71 -2.55 -2.21
C CYS A 114 -14.85 -2.82 -3.71
N GLU A 115 -16.04 -2.64 -4.27
CA GLU A 115 -16.30 -2.79 -5.72
C GLU A 115 -15.39 -1.87 -6.55
N ARG A 116 -15.25 -0.60 -6.17
CA ARG A 116 -14.36 0.37 -6.87
C ARG A 116 -12.88 -0.02 -6.78
N ARG A 117 -12.48 -0.76 -5.75
CA ARG A 117 -11.12 -1.30 -5.58
C ARG A 117 -10.94 -2.65 -6.27
N GLY A 118 -11.98 -3.20 -6.90
CA GLY A 118 -11.97 -4.54 -7.51
C GLY A 118 -12.00 -5.68 -6.50
N TRP A 119 -12.37 -5.41 -5.25
CA TRP A 119 -12.50 -6.42 -4.20
C TRP A 119 -13.86 -7.10 -4.25
N LYS A 120 -13.89 -8.39 -3.95
CA LYS A 120 -15.12 -9.17 -3.86
C LYS A 120 -15.74 -9.00 -2.47
N VAL A 121 -17.03 -8.66 -2.43
CA VAL A 121 -17.80 -8.61 -1.19
C VAL A 121 -18.65 -9.87 -1.07
N GLU A 122 -18.53 -10.58 0.05
CA GLU A 122 -19.38 -11.72 0.40
C GLU A 122 -20.14 -11.40 1.69
N VAL A 123 -21.45 -11.20 1.60
CA VAL A 123 -22.29 -10.96 2.77
C VAL A 123 -22.39 -12.25 3.59
N VAL A 124 -22.08 -12.15 4.88
CA VAL A 124 -22.12 -13.25 5.84
C VAL A 124 -23.43 -13.23 6.64
N SER A 125 -23.83 -12.05 7.11
CA SER A 125 -25.05 -11.85 7.90
C SER A 125 -25.58 -10.44 7.72
N LEU A 126 -26.90 -10.29 7.67
CA LEU A 126 -27.60 -9.00 7.76
C LEU A 126 -28.75 -9.14 8.75
N SER A 127 -28.89 -8.15 9.62
CA SER A 127 -29.99 -8.04 10.59
C SER A 127 -30.69 -6.70 10.38
N GLU A 128 -31.99 -6.74 10.11
CA GLU A 128 -32.77 -5.55 9.77
C GLU A 128 -33.19 -4.73 10.99
N GLY A 129 -33.30 -3.42 10.79
CA GLY A 129 -33.91 -2.48 11.73
C GLY A 129 -35.44 -2.63 11.81
N ASN A 130 -36.07 -2.00 12.81
CA ASN A 130 -37.52 -2.06 12.97
C ASN A 130 -38.25 -1.19 11.94
N LEU A 131 -37.73 0.01 11.64
CA LEU A 131 -38.26 0.94 10.63
C LEU A 131 -37.41 0.97 9.35
N GLY A 132 -36.74 -0.14 9.04
CA GLY A 132 -35.75 -0.23 7.96
C GLY A 132 -34.32 0.06 8.45
N GLY A 133 -33.37 0.02 7.53
CA GLY A 133 -31.95 0.04 7.88
C GLY A 133 -31.45 -1.30 8.43
N LEU A 134 -30.27 -1.31 9.05
CA LEU A 134 -29.59 -2.52 9.53
C LEU A 134 -29.21 -2.38 11.01
N LYS A 135 -29.61 -3.32 11.85
CA LYS A 135 -29.05 -3.46 13.21
C LYS A 135 -27.62 -4.00 13.16
N GLU A 136 -27.36 -4.92 12.24
CA GLU A 136 -26.06 -5.55 12.05
C GLU A 136 -25.83 -5.89 10.58
N ALA A 137 -24.62 -5.69 10.09
CA ALA A 137 -24.16 -6.16 8.80
C ALA A 137 -22.74 -6.74 8.92
N ILE A 138 -22.57 -8.00 8.53
CA ILE A 138 -21.28 -8.69 8.52
C ILE A 138 -20.99 -9.14 7.10
N PHE A 139 -19.85 -8.73 6.56
CA PHE A 139 -19.40 -9.16 5.24
C PHE A 139 -17.89 -9.39 5.20
N ALA A 140 -17.47 -10.30 4.33
CA ALA A 140 -16.07 -10.49 3.98
C ALA A 140 -15.71 -9.61 2.78
N ALA A 141 -14.65 -8.83 2.89
CA ALA A 141 -14.00 -8.14 1.79
C ALA A 141 -12.76 -8.94 1.37
N ARG A 142 -12.76 -9.44 0.14
CA ARG A 142 -11.67 -10.26 -0.41
C ARG A 142 -10.95 -9.52 -1.53
N GLY A 143 -9.65 -9.33 -1.34
CA GLY A 143 -8.75 -8.67 -2.28
C GLY A 143 -7.59 -9.57 -2.70
N PRO A 144 -6.81 -9.18 -3.73
CA PRO A 144 -5.62 -9.92 -4.17
C PRO A 144 -4.55 -10.09 -3.08
#